data_AF-A0A4Q7ZA51-F1
#
_entry.id   AF-A0A4Q7ZA51-F1
#
_cell.length_a   1.000
_cell.length_b   1.000
_cell.length_c   1.000
_cell.angle_alpha   90.00
_cell.angle_beta   90.00
_cell.angle_gamma   90.00
#
_symmetry.space_group_name_H-M   'P 1'
#
loop_
_entity.id
_entity.type
_entity.pdbx_description
1 polymer ?
#
loop_
_entity_poly.entity_id
_entity_poly.type
_entity_poly.pdbx_seq_one_letter_code
_entity_poly.pdbx_strand_id
1 'polypeptide(L)'
;MKTARLILWVALATAGLSRPALAADPAADRLRDQVRQAVLEKRQLEDENFQLKAQLAAAQTEAAKAPKAAPAPKTSPEVLKLRETTREQNDRFVALQAELEGVRAELAQARSELAQTGVALKELQAVRLQQAGMLQSGTAREKICLDANGKLADLTAEVLGRYRQQDFWEALREHETVTGLYQVTLENLVQDYRHRMQDATLPPVPDAAPAPAEAINPASAIRHLRRPSQG
;
A
#
# COMPACT_ATOMS: atom_id res chain seq x y z
N MET A 1 43.11 44.31 0.54
CA MET A 1 42.58 43.28 -0.39
C MET A 1 43.02 41.87 0.03
N LYS A 2 42.57 41.35 1.18
CA LYS A 2 43.09 40.09 1.75
C LYS A 2 42.02 39.11 2.29
N THR A 3 40.74 39.28 1.96
CA THR A 3 39.65 38.44 2.50
C THR A 3 38.92 37.59 1.45
N ALA A 4 39.27 37.68 0.17
CA ALA A 4 38.53 37.01 -0.92
C ALA A 4 39.02 35.59 -1.27
N ARG A 5 40.06 35.04 -0.60
CA ARG A 5 40.66 33.74 -0.96
C ARG A 5 40.30 32.57 -0.03
N LEU A 6 39.53 32.80 1.03
CA LEU A 6 39.24 31.79 2.04
C LEU A 6 37.87 31.11 1.90
N ILE A 7 37.03 31.54 0.96
CA ILE A 7 35.69 30.97 0.74
C ILE A 7 35.68 29.91 -0.38
N LEU A 8 36.74 29.83 -1.19
CA LEU A 8 36.79 28.89 -2.33
C LEU A 8 37.25 27.45 -1.96
N TRP A 9 37.64 27.19 -0.71
CA TRP A 9 38.11 25.87 -0.26
C TRP A 9 37.10 25.09 0.59
N VAL A 10 35.90 25.65 0.85
CA VAL A 10 34.84 24.94 1.59
C VAL A 10 33.79 24.32 0.64
N ALA A 11 33.82 24.66 -0.66
CA ALA A 11 32.88 24.14 -1.65
C ALA A 11 33.32 22.82 -2.33
N LEU A 12 34.41 22.19 -1.89
CA LEU A 12 34.96 20.97 -2.50
C LEU A 12 35.03 19.79 -1.51
N ALA A 13 34.04 19.66 -0.62
CA ALA A 13 33.99 18.56 0.36
C ALA A 13 32.60 17.96 0.62
N THR A 14 31.57 18.28 -0.19
CA THR A 14 30.19 17.79 0.03
C THR A 14 29.50 17.28 -1.23
N ALA A 15 30.22 16.52 -2.06
CA ALA A 15 29.60 15.74 -3.15
C ALA A 15 30.17 14.31 -3.22
N GLY A 16 30.45 13.71 -2.05
CA GLY A 16 30.48 12.26 -1.91
C GLY A 16 29.05 11.76 -1.76
N LEU A 17 28.32 11.65 -2.87
CA LEU A 17 27.10 10.84 -2.94
C LEU A 17 27.50 9.39 -2.65
N SER A 18 27.47 9.04 -1.36
CA SER A 18 27.34 7.68 -0.89
C SER A 18 26.16 7.06 -1.63
N ARG A 19 26.45 6.27 -2.67
CA ARG A 19 25.51 5.25 -3.16
C ARG A 19 25.11 4.46 -1.92
N PRO A 20 23.82 4.38 -1.55
CA PRO A 20 23.43 3.33 -0.63
C PRO A 20 23.78 2.05 -1.35
N ALA A 21 24.79 1.34 -0.86
CA ALA A 21 24.92 -0.07 -1.15
C ALA A 21 23.53 -0.64 -0.83
N LEU A 22 22.85 -1.19 -1.83
CA LEU A 22 21.73 -2.08 -1.56
C LEU A 22 22.29 -3.14 -0.62
N ALA A 23 22.05 -2.97 0.68
CA ALA A 23 22.29 -4.01 1.64
C ALA A 23 21.44 -5.18 1.16
N ALA A 24 22.11 -6.18 0.60
CA ALA A 24 21.50 -7.44 0.22
C ALA A 24 20.81 -7.96 1.47
N ASP A 25 19.48 -7.92 1.47
CA ASP A 25 18.70 -8.44 2.57
C ASP A 25 18.99 -9.95 2.64
N PRO A 26 19.65 -10.45 3.70
CA PRO A 26 20.00 -11.86 3.80
C PRO A 26 18.77 -12.77 3.79
N ALA A 27 17.58 -12.23 4.10
CA ALA A 27 16.32 -12.95 3.95
C ALA A 27 15.90 -13.08 2.46
N ALA A 28 16.14 -12.05 1.64
CA ALA A 28 15.81 -12.07 0.22
C ALA A 28 16.72 -13.02 -0.57
N ASP A 29 18.00 -13.12 -0.21
CA ASP A 29 18.92 -14.06 -0.87
C ASP A 29 18.60 -15.52 -0.52
N ARG A 30 18.23 -15.81 0.74
CA ARG A 30 17.74 -17.14 1.12
C ARG A 30 16.48 -17.55 0.36
N LEU A 31 15.54 -16.63 0.17
CA LEU A 31 14.33 -16.88 -0.61
C LEU A 31 14.66 -17.16 -2.08
N ARG A 32 15.62 -16.45 -2.66
CA ARG A 32 16.07 -16.70 -4.04
C ARG A 32 16.71 -18.07 -4.19
N ASP A 33 17.54 -18.46 -3.23
CA ASP A 33 18.19 -19.78 -3.25
C ASP A 33 17.18 -20.91 -3.05
N GLN A 34 16.18 -20.74 -2.17
CA GLN A 34 15.07 -21.68 -2.03
C GLN A 34 14.26 -21.82 -3.33
N VAL A 35 13.98 -20.71 -4.03
CA VAL A 35 13.28 -20.76 -5.33
C VAL A 35 14.13 -21.47 -6.38
N ARG A 36 15.45 -21.24 -6.43
CA ARG A 36 16.35 -21.95 -7.35
C ARG A 36 16.37 -23.45 -7.08
N GLN A 37 16.46 -23.84 -5.81
CA GLN A 37 16.39 -25.25 -5.40
C GLN A 37 15.05 -25.88 -5.81
N ALA A 38 13.93 -25.23 -5.53
CA ALA A 38 12.61 -25.73 -5.90
C ALA A 38 12.42 -25.87 -7.43
N VAL A 39 13.02 -24.96 -8.23
CA VAL A 39 12.99 -25.06 -9.70
C VAL A 39 13.82 -26.23 -10.21
N LEU A 40 14.98 -26.49 -9.61
CA LEU A 40 15.82 -27.64 -9.96
C LEU A 40 15.13 -28.97 -9.59
N GLU A 41 14.59 -29.06 -8.37
CA GLU A 41 13.82 -30.23 -7.92
C GLU A 41 12.62 -30.50 -8.83
N LYS A 42 11.88 -29.45 -9.22
CA LYS A 42 10.75 -29.59 -10.13
C LYS A 42 11.19 -30.15 -11.49
N ARG A 43 12.29 -29.66 -12.07
CA ARG A 43 12.82 -30.18 -13.34
C ARG A 43 13.24 -31.65 -13.22
N GLN A 44 13.91 -31.99 -12.12
CA GLN A 44 14.32 -33.37 -11.87
C GLN A 44 13.10 -34.31 -11.77
N LEU A 45 12.04 -33.90 -11.06
CA LEU A 45 10.80 -34.67 -10.97
C LEU A 45 10.07 -34.77 -12.32
N GLU A 46 10.12 -33.73 -13.14
CA GLU A 46 9.58 -33.76 -14.51
C GLU A 46 10.35 -34.77 -15.38
N ASP A 47 11.68 -34.77 -15.32
CA ASP A 47 12.54 -35.72 -16.05
C ASP A 47 12.29 -37.17 -15.60
N GLU A 48 12.20 -37.40 -14.28
CA GLU A 48 11.83 -38.71 -13.72
C GLU A 48 10.45 -39.16 -14.19
N ASN A 49 9.47 -38.24 -14.27
CA ASN A 49 8.14 -38.55 -14.79
C ASN A 49 8.17 -38.95 -16.28
N PHE A 50 8.97 -38.25 -17.10
CA PHE A 50 9.19 -38.61 -18.50
C PHE A 50 9.87 -39.97 -18.64
N GLN A 51 10.89 -40.26 -17.82
CA GLN A 51 11.57 -41.55 -17.80
C GLN A 51 10.62 -42.68 -17.40
N LEU A 52 9.81 -42.50 -16.34
CA LEU A 52 8.83 -43.49 -15.91
C LEU A 52 7.75 -43.73 -16.97
N LYS A 53 7.28 -42.69 -17.65
CA LYS A 53 6.34 -42.83 -18.79
C LYS A 53 6.97 -43.57 -19.96
N ALA A 54 8.24 -43.30 -20.27
CA ALA A 54 8.96 -44.02 -21.31
C ALA A 54 9.18 -45.50 -20.95
N GLN A 55 9.50 -45.80 -19.69
CA GLN A 55 9.59 -47.18 -19.19
C GLN A 55 8.25 -47.90 -19.23
N LEU A 56 7.16 -47.23 -18.85
CA LEU A 56 5.80 -47.79 -18.98
C LEU A 56 5.44 -48.07 -20.43
N ALA A 57 5.73 -47.14 -21.35
CA ALA A 57 5.49 -47.34 -22.78
C ALA A 57 6.34 -48.49 -23.33
N ALA A 58 7.63 -48.57 -22.95
CA ALA A 58 8.52 -49.66 -23.34
C ALA A 58 8.01 -51.01 -22.82
N ALA A 59 7.67 -51.11 -21.53
CA ALA A 59 7.11 -52.31 -20.92
C ALA A 59 5.77 -52.72 -21.56
N GLN A 60 4.91 -51.76 -21.93
CA GLN A 60 3.68 -52.03 -22.68
C GLN A 60 3.97 -52.54 -24.09
N THR A 61 4.97 -52.00 -24.78
CA THR A 61 5.35 -52.50 -26.12
C THR A 61 5.98 -53.89 -26.07
N GLU A 62 6.73 -54.22 -25.01
CA GLU A 62 7.27 -55.57 -24.79
C GLU A 62 6.16 -56.56 -24.44
N ALA A 63 5.19 -56.15 -23.61
CA ALA A 63 4.00 -56.94 -23.33
C ALA A 63 3.13 -57.20 -24.58
N ALA A 64 3.09 -56.24 -25.52
CA ALA A 64 2.37 -56.39 -26.79
C ALA A 64 3.12 -57.24 -27.84
N LYS A 65 4.46 -57.30 -27.77
CA LYS A 65 5.31 -58.12 -28.66
C LYS A 65 5.49 -59.56 -28.15
N ALA A 66 5.24 -59.82 -26.87
CA ALA A 66 5.16 -61.18 -26.35
C ALA A 66 4.08 -61.94 -27.13
N PRO A 67 4.39 -63.11 -27.74
CA PRO A 67 3.37 -63.90 -28.41
C PRO A 67 2.27 -64.22 -27.39
N LYS A 68 0.99 -64.07 -27.79
CA LYS A 68 -0.16 -64.52 -27.00
C LYS A 68 0.00 -66.03 -26.75
N ALA A 69 0.70 -66.39 -25.69
CA ALA A 69 1.03 -67.77 -25.39
C ALA A 69 -0.24 -68.49 -24.94
N ALA A 70 -0.62 -69.48 -25.76
CA ALA A 70 -1.36 -70.70 -25.44
C ALA A 70 -2.72 -70.58 -24.71
N PRO A 71 -3.68 -71.50 -24.97
CA PRO A 71 -4.87 -71.63 -24.12
C PRO A 71 -4.43 -71.77 -22.67
N ALA A 72 -5.05 -70.97 -21.80
CA ALA A 72 -4.66 -70.80 -20.40
C ALA A 72 -4.28 -72.14 -19.75
N PRO A 73 -3.01 -72.33 -19.32
CA PRO A 73 -2.71 -73.44 -18.42
C PRO A 73 -3.61 -73.26 -17.21
N LYS A 74 -4.26 -74.35 -16.77
CA LYS A 74 -5.14 -74.40 -15.60
C LYS A 74 -4.58 -73.45 -14.55
N THR A 75 -5.26 -72.33 -14.31
CA THR A 75 -4.75 -71.21 -13.50
C THR A 75 -4.28 -71.78 -12.17
N SER A 76 -2.97 -71.80 -11.95
CA SER A 76 -2.45 -72.18 -10.64
C SER A 76 -3.03 -71.20 -9.62
N PRO A 77 -3.32 -71.66 -8.39
CA PRO A 77 -3.87 -70.78 -7.34
C PRO A 77 -2.99 -69.56 -7.08
N GLU A 78 -1.70 -69.64 -7.39
CA GLU A 78 -0.74 -68.53 -7.32
C GLU A 78 -1.04 -67.41 -8.33
N VAL A 79 -1.41 -67.74 -9.58
CA VAL A 79 -1.72 -66.73 -10.62
C VAL A 79 -3.01 -65.98 -10.28
N LEU A 80 -3.99 -66.66 -9.65
CA LEU A 80 -5.22 -66.04 -9.16
C LEU A 80 -4.93 -65.06 -8.02
N LYS A 81 -4.12 -65.49 -7.03
CA LYS A 81 -3.67 -64.61 -5.93
C LYS A 81 -2.89 -63.40 -6.46
N LEU A 82 -1.99 -63.59 -7.41
CA LEU A 82 -1.24 -62.50 -8.01
C LEU A 82 -2.18 -61.47 -8.67
N ARG A 83 -3.15 -61.93 -9.46
CA ARG A 83 -4.15 -61.04 -10.10
C ARG A 83 -4.99 -60.28 -9.09
N GLU A 84 -5.36 -60.90 -7.98
CA GLU A 84 -6.11 -60.27 -6.91
C GLU A 84 -5.27 -59.17 -6.24
N THR A 85 -4.01 -59.47 -5.88
CA THR A 85 -3.09 -58.45 -5.32
C THR A 85 -2.81 -57.30 -6.29
N THR A 86 -2.68 -57.57 -7.60
CA THR A 86 -2.50 -56.50 -8.61
C THR A 86 -3.74 -55.63 -8.72
N ARG A 87 -4.95 -56.21 -8.63
CA ARG A 87 -6.20 -55.43 -8.60
C ARG A 87 -6.27 -54.56 -7.37
N GLU A 88 -6.01 -55.11 -6.18
CA GLU A 88 -5.99 -54.32 -4.94
C GLU A 88 -4.97 -53.17 -4.99
N GLN A 89 -3.77 -53.43 -5.52
CA GLN A 89 -2.76 -52.39 -5.69
C GLN A 89 -3.19 -51.31 -6.68
N ASN A 90 -3.83 -51.70 -7.79
CA ASN A 90 -4.34 -50.75 -8.77
C ASN A 90 -5.49 -49.92 -8.19
N ASP A 91 -6.40 -50.53 -7.44
CA ASP A 91 -7.50 -49.83 -6.77
C ASP A 91 -6.96 -48.82 -5.73
N ARG A 92 -5.92 -49.20 -4.97
CA ARG A 92 -5.20 -48.27 -4.07
C ARG A 92 -4.53 -47.15 -4.85
N PHE A 93 -3.87 -47.45 -5.96
CA PHE A 93 -3.21 -46.44 -6.78
C PHE A 93 -4.22 -45.41 -7.33
N VAL A 94 -5.37 -45.88 -7.83
CA VAL A 94 -6.46 -45.02 -8.29
C VAL A 94 -7.03 -44.18 -7.15
N ALA A 95 -7.22 -44.75 -5.97
CA ALA A 95 -7.68 -44.01 -4.79
C ALA A 95 -6.69 -42.91 -4.35
N LEU A 96 -5.39 -43.24 -4.26
CA LEU A 96 -4.35 -42.25 -3.97
C LEU A 96 -4.27 -41.16 -5.04
N GLN A 97 -4.45 -41.52 -6.31
CA GLN A 97 -4.43 -40.55 -7.40
C GLN A 97 -5.61 -39.58 -7.29
N ALA A 98 -6.80 -40.06 -6.96
CA ALA A 98 -7.97 -39.22 -6.69
C ALA A 98 -7.75 -38.30 -5.48
N GLU A 99 -7.14 -38.81 -4.40
CA GLU A 99 -6.80 -38.01 -3.22
C GLU A 99 -5.77 -36.91 -3.56
N LEU A 100 -4.73 -37.23 -4.33
CA LEU A 100 -3.75 -36.25 -4.80
C LEU A 100 -4.37 -35.17 -5.68
N GLU A 101 -5.33 -35.52 -6.54
CA GLU A 101 -6.07 -34.55 -7.34
C GLU A 101 -6.95 -33.65 -6.47
N GLY A 102 -7.62 -34.22 -5.45
CA GLY A 102 -8.39 -33.47 -4.46
C GLY A 102 -7.53 -32.45 -3.71
N VAL A 103 -6.41 -32.89 -3.13
CA VAL A 103 -5.47 -32.01 -2.40
C VAL A 103 -4.89 -30.93 -3.32
N ARG A 104 -4.60 -31.26 -4.59
CA ARG A 104 -4.13 -30.25 -5.57
C ARG A 104 -5.19 -29.20 -5.85
N ALA A 105 -6.46 -29.59 -5.97
CA ALA A 105 -7.56 -28.66 -6.17
C ALA A 105 -7.75 -27.74 -4.96
N GLU A 106 -7.74 -28.30 -3.74
CA GLU A 106 -7.82 -27.53 -2.49
C GLU A 106 -6.66 -26.54 -2.36
N LEU A 107 -5.44 -26.98 -2.66
CA LEU A 107 -4.26 -26.13 -2.60
C LEU A 107 -4.31 -25.00 -3.64
N ALA A 108 -4.81 -25.28 -4.85
CA ALA A 108 -5.02 -24.26 -5.87
C ALA A 108 -6.07 -23.23 -5.43
N GLN A 109 -7.17 -23.68 -4.81
CA GLN A 109 -8.20 -22.81 -4.26
C GLN A 109 -7.65 -21.94 -3.12
N ALA A 110 -6.97 -22.52 -2.15
CA ALA A 110 -6.36 -21.79 -1.03
C ALA A 110 -5.35 -20.74 -1.51
N ARG A 111 -4.55 -21.04 -2.56
CA ARG A 111 -3.64 -20.07 -3.18
C ARG A 111 -4.39 -18.92 -3.84
N SER A 112 -5.50 -19.19 -4.52
CA SER A 112 -6.35 -18.17 -5.13
C SER A 112 -6.95 -17.25 -4.06
N GLU A 113 -7.48 -17.82 -2.98
CA GLU A 113 -8.05 -17.07 -1.85
C GLU A 113 -6.98 -16.22 -1.15
N LEU A 114 -5.77 -16.77 -0.94
CA LEU A 114 -4.65 -16.02 -0.36
C LEU A 114 -4.19 -14.86 -1.26
N ALA A 115 -4.18 -15.06 -2.58
CA ALA A 115 -3.88 -14.00 -3.54
C ALA A 115 -4.93 -12.89 -3.50
N GLN A 116 -6.22 -13.24 -3.47
CA GLN A 116 -7.32 -12.28 -3.41
C GLN A 116 -7.32 -11.48 -2.11
N THR A 117 -7.13 -12.16 -0.97
CA THR A 117 -7.00 -11.49 0.34
C THR A 117 -5.78 -10.59 0.40
N GLY A 118 -4.65 -10.99 -0.19
CA GLY A 118 -3.45 -10.17 -0.31
C GLY A 118 -3.68 -8.88 -1.13
N VAL A 119 -4.49 -8.93 -2.18
CA VAL A 119 -4.88 -7.73 -2.95
C VAL A 119 -5.79 -6.83 -2.12
N ALA A 120 -6.83 -7.39 -1.51
CA ALA A 120 -7.78 -6.63 -0.69
C ALA A 120 -7.09 -5.92 0.50
N LEU A 121 -6.10 -6.56 1.13
CA LEU A 121 -5.32 -5.94 2.21
C LEU A 121 -4.49 -4.74 1.73
N LYS A 122 -3.88 -4.84 0.55
CA LYS A 122 -3.12 -3.72 -0.03
C LYS A 122 -4.01 -2.54 -0.37
N GLU A 123 -5.19 -2.79 -0.95
CA GLU A 123 -6.19 -1.76 -1.23
C GLU A 123 -6.67 -1.08 0.06
N LEU A 124 -6.99 -1.87 1.09
CA LEU A 124 -7.41 -1.32 2.39
C LEU A 124 -6.30 -0.47 3.03
N GLN A 125 -5.04 -0.88 2.90
CA GLN A 125 -3.90 -0.12 3.42
C GLN A 125 -3.72 1.20 2.66
N ALA A 126 -3.89 1.20 1.33
CA ALA A 126 -3.84 2.42 0.53
C ALA A 126 -4.96 3.40 0.91
N VAL A 127 -6.19 2.90 1.10
CA VAL A 127 -7.33 3.71 1.56
C VAL A 127 -7.07 4.30 2.95
N ARG A 128 -6.53 3.52 3.89
CA ARG A 128 -6.18 4.01 5.23
C ARG A 128 -5.13 5.12 5.20
N LEU A 129 -4.09 4.97 4.37
CA LEU A 129 -3.07 6.00 4.21
C LEU A 129 -3.66 7.30 3.63
N GLN A 130 -4.53 7.18 2.63
CA GLN A 130 -5.22 8.32 2.04
C GLN A 130 -6.12 9.03 3.06
N GLN A 131 -6.92 8.28 3.82
CA GLN A 131 -7.79 8.84 4.86
C GLN A 131 -6.97 9.51 5.98
N ALA A 132 -5.86 8.90 6.40
CA ALA A 132 -4.97 9.51 7.39
C ALA A 132 -4.40 10.84 6.89
N GLY A 133 -3.99 10.92 5.61
CA GLY A 133 -3.53 12.17 5.00
C GLY A 133 -4.64 13.24 4.92
N MET A 134 -5.86 12.85 4.57
CA MET A 134 -7.02 13.76 4.57
C MET A 134 -7.34 14.29 5.97
N LEU A 135 -7.33 13.43 6.98
CA LEU A 135 -7.56 13.85 8.37
C LEU A 135 -6.45 14.77 8.88
N GLN A 136 -5.19 14.47 8.58
CA GLN A 136 -4.07 15.32 8.98
C GLN A 136 -4.14 16.70 8.32
N SER A 137 -4.45 16.76 7.02
CA SER A 137 -4.63 18.05 6.32
C SER A 137 -5.87 18.82 6.80
N GLY A 138 -6.97 18.13 7.08
CA GLY A 138 -8.20 18.70 7.63
C GLY A 138 -7.97 19.31 9.02
N THR A 139 -7.34 18.55 9.92
CA THR A 139 -7.01 19.03 11.28
C THR A 139 -6.02 20.19 11.27
N ALA A 140 -5.06 20.20 10.34
CA ALA A 140 -4.16 21.34 10.17
C ALA A 140 -4.91 22.60 9.72
N ARG A 141 -5.82 22.48 8.74
CA ARG A 141 -6.65 23.59 8.28
C ARG A 141 -7.57 24.11 9.39
N GLU A 142 -8.20 23.21 10.13
CA GLU A 142 -9.08 23.56 11.25
C GLU A 142 -8.33 24.38 12.31
N LYS A 143 -7.12 23.96 12.70
CA LYS A 143 -6.28 24.71 13.63
C LYS A 143 -5.96 26.11 13.13
N ILE A 144 -5.57 26.24 11.85
CA ILE A 144 -5.27 27.54 11.25
C ILE A 144 -6.52 28.43 11.27
N CYS A 145 -7.70 27.89 10.95
CA CYS A 145 -8.96 28.63 11.00
C CYS A 145 -9.31 29.09 12.43
N LEU A 146 -9.15 28.20 13.43
CA LEU A 146 -9.41 28.54 14.82
C LEU A 146 -8.45 29.63 15.33
N ASP A 147 -7.17 29.53 15.00
CA ASP A 147 -6.16 30.53 15.37
C ASP A 147 -6.43 31.89 14.70
N ALA A 148 -6.80 31.89 13.41
CA ALA A 148 -7.17 33.10 12.68
C ALA A 148 -8.42 33.77 13.27
N ASN A 149 -9.46 32.99 13.56
CA ASN A 149 -10.68 33.48 14.19
C ASN A 149 -10.43 34.04 15.59
N GLY A 150 -9.56 33.40 16.37
CA GLY A 150 -9.12 33.91 17.68
C GLY A 150 -8.45 35.27 17.56
N LYS A 151 -7.48 35.41 16.64
CA LYS A 151 -6.79 36.69 16.39
C LYS A 151 -7.76 37.79 15.96
N LEU A 152 -8.75 37.48 15.12
CA LEU A 152 -9.77 38.45 14.71
C LEU A 152 -10.67 38.87 15.87
N ALA A 153 -11.05 37.94 16.75
CA ALA A 153 -11.81 38.24 17.96
C ALA A 153 -11.02 39.17 18.90
N ASP A 154 -9.74 38.86 19.14
CA ASP A 154 -8.85 39.68 19.97
C ASP A 154 -8.65 41.09 19.38
N LEU A 155 -8.43 41.18 18.07
CA LEU A 155 -8.35 42.46 17.35
C LEU A 155 -9.63 43.28 17.49
N THR A 156 -10.78 42.64 17.35
CA THR A 156 -12.08 43.31 17.49
C THR A 156 -12.28 43.82 18.92
N ALA A 157 -11.93 43.02 19.93
CA ALA A 157 -11.98 43.43 21.33
C ALA A 157 -11.04 44.60 21.63
N GLU A 158 -9.83 44.60 21.05
CA GLU A 158 -8.86 45.68 21.19
C GLU A 158 -9.36 46.98 20.56
N VAL A 159 -9.90 46.92 19.34
CA VAL A 159 -10.47 48.09 18.64
C VAL A 159 -11.65 48.67 19.42
N LEU A 160 -12.57 47.83 19.90
CA LEU A 160 -13.69 48.27 20.73
C LEU A 160 -13.21 48.88 22.06
N GLY A 161 -12.16 48.32 22.66
CA GLY A 161 -11.53 48.85 23.86
C GLY A 161 -10.95 50.25 23.65
N ARG A 162 -10.22 50.46 22.54
CA ARG A 162 -9.66 51.77 22.20
C ARG A 162 -10.73 52.79 21.79
N TYR A 163 -11.78 52.37 21.10
CA TYR A 163 -12.91 53.23 20.78
C TYR A 163 -13.60 53.76 22.04
N ARG A 164 -13.78 52.92 23.07
CA ARG A 164 -14.27 53.37 24.39
C ARG A 164 -13.32 54.33 25.11
N GLN A 165 -12.02 54.26 24.82
CA GLN A 165 -11.03 55.22 25.33
C GLN A 165 -10.95 56.48 24.46
N GLN A 166 -11.60 56.53 23.30
CA GLN A 166 -11.56 57.66 22.39
C GLN A 166 -12.20 58.92 23.00
N ASP A 167 -13.15 58.77 23.93
CA ASP A 167 -13.71 59.88 24.73
C ASP A 167 -12.61 60.64 25.49
N PHE A 168 -11.54 59.95 25.92
CA PHE A 168 -10.37 60.58 26.55
C PHE A 168 -9.46 61.27 25.53
N TRP A 169 -9.35 60.74 24.31
CA TRP A 169 -8.52 61.30 23.23
C TRP A 169 -9.19 62.47 22.51
N GLU A 170 -10.52 62.52 22.45
CA GLU A 170 -11.26 63.68 21.93
C GLU A 170 -11.05 64.91 22.82
N ALA A 171 -11.04 64.74 24.14
CA ALA A 171 -10.67 65.81 25.08
C ALA A 171 -9.24 66.33 24.86
N LEU A 172 -8.30 65.48 24.42
CA LEU A 172 -6.92 65.88 24.12
C LEU A 172 -6.78 66.53 22.74
N ARG A 173 -7.60 66.13 21.76
CA ARG A 173 -7.60 66.64 20.39
C ARG A 173 -8.06 68.10 20.30
N GLU A 174 -8.93 68.55 21.21
CA GLU A 174 -9.32 69.97 21.34
C GLU A 174 -8.13 70.90 21.66
N HIS A 175 -7.05 70.37 22.24
CA HIS A 175 -5.87 71.15 22.63
C HIS A 175 -4.70 71.13 21.63
N GLU A 176 -4.72 70.27 20.60
CA GLU A 176 -3.56 69.99 19.72
C GLU A 176 -3.76 70.35 18.23
N THR A 177 -4.61 71.32 17.91
CA THR A 177 -4.94 71.68 16.52
C THR A 177 -3.80 72.31 15.69
N VAL A 178 -2.64 72.61 16.29
CA VAL A 178 -1.56 73.39 15.63
C VAL A 178 -0.42 72.54 15.06
N THR A 179 -0.12 71.35 15.62
CA THR A 179 1.10 70.58 15.26
C THR A 179 0.84 69.38 14.35
N GLY A 180 -0.40 68.89 14.24
CA GLY A 180 -0.78 67.78 13.35
C GLY A 180 -0.19 66.40 13.72
N LEU A 181 0.58 66.29 14.81
CA LEU A 181 1.23 65.06 15.26
C LEU A 181 0.24 63.93 15.57
N TYR A 182 -0.93 64.30 16.10
CA TYR A 182 -2.01 63.37 16.37
C TYR A 182 -2.55 62.69 15.10
N GLN A 183 -2.65 63.41 13.98
CA GLN A 183 -3.15 62.86 12.72
C GLN A 183 -2.25 61.74 12.19
N VAL A 184 -0.93 61.95 12.19
CA VAL A 184 0.06 60.94 11.77
C VAL A 184 0.00 59.71 12.68
N THR A 185 -0.22 59.91 13.98
CA THR A 185 -0.34 58.81 14.95
C THR A 185 -1.59 57.98 14.70
N LEU A 186 -2.72 58.61 14.35
CA LEU A 186 -3.95 57.92 13.97
C LEU A 186 -3.80 57.16 12.65
N GLU A 187 -3.15 57.76 11.65
CA GLU A 187 -2.87 57.11 10.37
C GLU A 187 -1.97 55.87 10.54
N ASN A 188 -0.90 55.98 11.32
CA ASN A 188 -0.04 54.83 11.66
C ASN A 188 -0.82 53.74 12.39
N LEU A 189 -1.70 54.13 13.32
CA LEU A 189 -2.52 53.18 14.06
C LEU A 189 -3.51 52.43 13.15
N VAL A 190 -4.17 53.14 12.23
CA VAL A 190 -5.08 52.53 11.25
C VAL A 190 -4.31 51.59 10.33
N GLN A 191 -3.10 51.98 9.90
CA GLN A 191 -2.23 51.12 9.09
C GLN A 191 -1.83 49.85 9.84
N ASP A 192 -1.44 49.96 11.11
CA ASP A 192 -1.10 48.81 11.96
C ASP A 192 -2.27 47.83 12.11
N TYR A 193 -3.49 48.32 12.37
CA TYR A 193 -4.67 47.45 12.44
C TYR A 193 -5.01 46.83 11.10
N ARG A 194 -4.85 47.57 9.99
CA ARG A 194 -5.07 47.02 8.65
C ARG A 194 -4.10 45.88 8.36
N HIS A 195 -2.82 46.04 8.72
CA HIS A 195 -1.83 44.98 8.57
C HIS A 195 -2.16 43.77 9.44
N ARG A 196 -2.52 43.97 10.72
CA ARG A 196 -2.91 42.88 11.61
C ARG A 196 -4.17 42.13 11.16
N MET A 197 -5.15 42.83 10.58
CA MET A 197 -6.34 42.19 10.00
C MET A 197 -5.99 41.39 8.74
N GLN A 198 -5.09 41.89 7.90
CA GLN A 198 -4.60 41.15 6.73
C GLN A 198 -3.85 39.88 7.15
N ASP A 199 -3.00 39.96 8.18
CA ASP A 199 -2.26 38.81 8.73
C ASP A 199 -3.17 37.79 9.43
N ALA A 200 -4.28 38.24 10.01
CA ALA A 200 -5.29 37.37 10.62
C ALA A 200 -6.27 36.78 9.61
N THR A 201 -6.33 37.31 8.38
CA THR A 201 -7.17 36.78 7.31
C THR A 201 -6.49 35.56 6.69
N LEU A 202 -7.24 34.48 6.50
CA LEU A 202 -6.72 33.26 5.90
C LEU A 202 -6.27 33.51 4.44
N PRO A 203 -5.10 32.99 4.02
CA PRO A 203 -4.72 33.04 2.61
C PRO A 203 -5.75 32.28 1.77
N PRO A 204 -6.00 32.71 0.51
CA PRO A 204 -6.94 32.04 -0.37
C PRO A 204 -6.53 30.58 -0.53
N VAL A 205 -7.44 29.66 -0.21
CA VAL A 205 -7.21 28.23 -0.45
C VAL A 205 -7.07 28.08 -1.96
N PRO A 206 -5.93 27.60 -2.50
CA PRO A 206 -5.84 27.29 -3.91
C PRO A 206 -6.93 26.26 -4.20
N ASP A 207 -7.78 26.55 -5.20
CA ASP A 207 -8.96 25.75 -5.55
C ASP A 207 -8.62 24.27 -5.40
N ALA A 208 -9.26 23.64 -4.42
CA ALA A 208 -9.21 22.21 -4.29
C ALA A 208 -9.77 21.68 -5.60
N ALA A 209 -8.89 21.14 -6.45
CA ALA A 209 -9.30 20.35 -7.61
C ALA A 209 -10.45 19.46 -7.14
N PRO A 210 -11.60 19.47 -7.85
CA PRO A 210 -12.82 18.85 -7.37
C PRO A 210 -12.46 17.44 -6.92
N ALA A 211 -12.65 17.17 -5.62
CA ALA A 211 -12.50 15.84 -5.08
C ALA A 211 -13.31 14.92 -6.00
N PRO A 212 -12.75 13.82 -6.54
CA PRO A 212 -13.51 12.91 -7.36
C PRO A 212 -14.70 12.45 -6.51
N ALA A 213 -15.90 12.93 -6.88
CA ALA A 213 -17.16 12.69 -6.17
C ALA A 213 -17.59 11.21 -6.20
N GLU A 214 -16.72 10.32 -6.66
CA GLU A 214 -16.98 8.92 -6.92
C GLU A 214 -16.30 7.96 -5.91
N ALA A 215 -15.43 8.46 -5.03
CA ALA A 215 -14.66 7.62 -4.10
C ALA A 215 -15.32 7.39 -2.72
N ILE A 216 -16.39 8.10 -2.39
CA ILE A 216 -17.07 8.00 -1.08
C ILE A 216 -18.47 7.40 -1.27
N ASN A 217 -18.55 6.20 -1.85
CA ASN A 217 -19.73 5.37 -1.63
C ASN A 217 -19.29 4.07 -0.94
N PRO A 218 -19.36 3.97 0.40
CA PRO A 218 -19.04 2.72 1.09
C PRO A 218 -19.95 1.55 0.68
N ALA A 219 -21.08 1.84 0.00
CA ALA A 219 -21.96 0.80 -0.53
C ALA A 219 -21.47 0.15 -1.83
N SER A 220 -20.57 0.78 -2.60
CA SER A 220 -20.02 0.16 -3.83
C SER A 220 -18.90 -0.84 -3.52
N ALA A 221 -18.08 -0.56 -2.50
CA ALA A 221 -17.02 -1.48 -2.06
C ALA A 221 -17.57 -2.80 -1.46
N ILE A 222 -18.73 -2.75 -0.80
CA ILE A 222 -19.37 -3.94 -0.20
C ILE A 222 -20.14 -4.77 -1.25
N ARG A 223 -20.53 -4.16 -2.38
CA ARG A 223 -21.32 -4.84 -3.42
C ARG A 223 -20.54 -5.93 -4.16
N HIS A 224 -19.20 -5.89 -4.14
CA HIS A 224 -18.35 -6.92 -4.75
C HIS A 224 -18.08 -8.14 -3.85
N LEU A 225 -18.36 -8.05 -2.54
CA LEU A 225 -18.21 -9.17 -1.60
C LEU A 225 -19.51 -9.99 -1.42
N ARG A 226 -20.62 -9.57 -2.03
CA ARG A 226 -21.92 -10.24 -1.92
C ARG A 226 -22.35 -10.83 -3.26
N ARG A 227 -21.57 -11.74 -3.82
CA ARG A 227 -22.08 -12.66 -4.84
C ARG A 227 -22.62 -13.90 -4.11
N PRO A 228 -23.93 -14.17 -4.12
CA PRO A 228 -24.45 -15.41 -3.57
C PRO A 228 -23.96 -16.57 -4.44
N SER A 229 -23.40 -17.59 -3.79
CA SER A 229 -23.31 -18.93 -4.37
C SER A 229 -24.73 -19.39 -4.69
N GLN A 230 -25.13 -19.33 -5.96
CA GLN A 230 -26.26 -20.13 -6.41
C GLN A 230 -25.71 -21.52 -6.74
N GLY A 231 -26.23 -22.51 -6.02
CA GLY A 231 -26.21 -23.90 -6.44
C GLY A 231 -27.25 -24.19 -7.51
#